data_AF-A0A1F8DXL1-F1
#
_entry.id   AF-A0A1F8DXL1-F1
#
_cell.length_a   1.000
_cell.length_b   1.000
_cell.length_c   1.000
_cell.angle_alpha   90.00
_cell.angle_beta   90.00
_cell.angle_gamma   90.00
#
_symmetry.space_group_name_H-M   'P 1'
#
loop_
_entity.id
_entity.type
_entity.pdbx_description
1 polymer ?
#
loop_
_entity_poly.entity_id
_entity_poly.type
_entity_poly.pdbx_seq_one_letter_code
_entity_poly.pdbx_strand_id
1 'polypeptide(L)'
;MARINSKVIFVTTSPRTPFKMIPEIELLNTHFAGQEWNAETQIAFMDLLKEENFFNGEGVNDPAFSARDRINRAPKALGFVTLSPTVSLTPAGLELVTSRRKDEIFLRQLLKFQVPSPYHKPSEDSADFLVKPYLELFRLIRHFGSLKFDELMIFGLQLVDYRQFNNIVLKIDNFRIAKARYQGNLKKFKSEYLDAELRKIYNDDIASGKTKTRQTNDASIAKFLKTKESNLRDYADACTRYIRATGLVNISHIGKSISIVPEKMQEVDFFLQHTDREPCFIDDERQYIAYLGNATTPSLLSDDRALLEQKIRAEFPQIEVNEMLTLQQLKDIFANELENRKEQIITEQIAAIKDYRLFEDINSTFDQISDSSLYDTPLMLEWNTWRAMTMLDGGSIKANLKFDDFGNPMSTAQGNMADIVCDYGDFGLTVEVTMQSGQRQYETESEPVTRHLAKVKRETDKPAYCLFIAPKINDACIAHFYALHKMNIGYYGGTSTIVPLPLSVFIKMVQDSHNADYVPEPKHIQRFFERSNELANTTNSELEWYNGITQEALNWLN
;
A
#
# COMPACT_ATOMS: atom_id res chain seq x y z
N MET A 1 -5.62 -16.30 -22.71
CA MET A 1 -4.25 -15.74 -22.63
C MET A 1 -4.32 -14.23 -22.82
N ALA A 2 -3.55 -13.44 -22.08
CA ALA A 2 -3.53 -11.98 -22.24
C ALA A 2 -2.56 -11.60 -23.36
N ARG A 3 -3.04 -10.87 -24.37
CA ARG A 3 -2.18 -10.19 -25.34
C ARG A 3 -1.73 -8.86 -24.74
N ILE A 4 -0.44 -8.57 -24.82
CA ILE A 4 0.12 -7.30 -24.35
C ILE A 4 0.28 -6.38 -25.55
N ASN A 5 -0.37 -5.22 -25.51
CA ASN A 5 -0.21 -4.14 -26.49
C ASN A 5 0.57 -2.94 -25.90
N SER A 6 1.24 -3.14 -24.75
CA SER A 6 1.95 -2.06 -24.07
C SER A 6 3.22 -1.67 -24.83
N LYS A 7 3.55 -0.38 -24.81
CA LYS A 7 4.82 0.18 -25.34
C LYS A 7 5.87 0.42 -24.25
N VAL A 8 5.51 0.18 -23.00
CA VAL A 8 6.32 0.34 -21.78
C VAL A 8 6.21 -0.93 -20.94
N ILE A 9 7.05 -1.06 -19.90
CA ILE A 9 7.01 -2.14 -18.92
C ILE A 9 5.54 -2.45 -18.55
N PHE A 10 5.18 -3.72 -18.70
CA PHE A 10 3.90 -4.24 -18.27
C PHE A 10 4.03 -4.78 -16.84
N VAL A 11 3.18 -4.30 -15.94
CA VAL A 11 3.06 -4.79 -14.56
C VAL A 11 1.59 -4.92 -14.17
N THR A 12 1.33 -5.68 -13.11
CA THR A 12 -0.01 -5.79 -12.53
C THR A 12 -0.35 -4.54 -11.70
N THR A 13 -1.60 -4.08 -11.81
CA THR A 13 -2.16 -2.99 -11.01
C THR A 13 -3.39 -3.43 -10.19
N SER A 14 -3.75 -4.71 -10.24
CA SER A 14 -4.89 -5.26 -9.50
C SER A 14 -4.40 -6.46 -8.66
N PRO A 15 -4.22 -6.30 -7.33
CA PRO A 15 -4.23 -5.02 -6.61
C PRO A 15 -2.94 -4.21 -6.85
N ARG A 16 -2.97 -2.89 -6.63
CA ARG A 16 -1.75 -2.05 -6.61
C ARG A 16 -0.89 -2.32 -5.36
N THR A 17 -1.54 -2.67 -4.26
CA THR A 17 -0.88 -3.07 -3.01
C THR A 17 -0.84 -4.60 -2.95
N PRO A 18 0.33 -5.24 -3.08
CA PRO A 18 0.44 -6.70 -3.24
C PRO A 18 -0.17 -7.50 -2.09
N PHE A 19 -0.01 -7.05 -0.84
CA PHE A 19 -0.53 -7.78 0.32
C PHE A 19 -2.05 -7.97 0.32
N LYS A 20 -2.80 -7.16 -0.46
CA LYS A 20 -4.27 -7.29 -0.56
C LYS A 20 -4.70 -8.58 -1.28
N MET A 21 -3.83 -9.22 -2.06
CA MET A 21 -4.20 -10.47 -2.75
C MET A 21 -4.03 -11.72 -1.89
N ILE A 22 -3.31 -11.66 -0.77
CA ILE A 22 -3.11 -12.83 0.11
C ILE A 22 -4.45 -13.41 0.60
N PRO A 23 -5.35 -12.61 1.22
CA PRO A 23 -6.63 -13.15 1.68
C PRO A 23 -7.53 -13.56 0.51
N GLU A 24 -7.46 -12.89 -0.66
CA GLU A 24 -8.17 -13.33 -1.87
C GLU A 24 -7.68 -14.73 -2.35
N ILE A 25 -6.38 -15.00 -2.26
CA ILE A 25 -5.78 -16.32 -2.61
C ILE A 25 -6.19 -17.38 -1.58
N GLU A 26 -6.18 -17.06 -0.29
CA GLU A 26 -6.59 -17.95 0.78
C GLU A 26 -8.07 -18.35 0.63
N LEU A 27 -8.94 -17.37 0.37
CA LEU A 27 -10.36 -17.59 0.10
C LEU A 27 -10.57 -18.48 -1.13
N LEU A 28 -9.87 -18.18 -2.23
CA LEU A 28 -9.93 -18.96 -3.45
C LEU A 28 -9.55 -20.43 -3.20
N ASN A 29 -8.43 -20.66 -2.52
CA ASN A 29 -7.97 -22.02 -2.24
C ASN A 29 -8.91 -22.77 -1.30
N THR A 30 -9.38 -22.11 -0.24
CA THR A 30 -10.22 -22.75 0.79
C THR A 30 -11.54 -23.26 0.21
N HIS A 31 -12.15 -22.51 -0.70
CA HIS A 31 -13.49 -22.81 -1.20
C HIS A 31 -13.51 -23.45 -2.60
N PHE A 32 -12.48 -23.24 -3.43
CA PHE A 32 -12.50 -23.63 -4.84
C PHE A 32 -11.37 -24.57 -5.25
N ALA A 33 -10.45 -24.96 -4.36
CA ALA A 33 -9.38 -25.91 -4.70
C ALA A 33 -9.95 -27.22 -5.28
N GLY A 34 -9.32 -27.71 -6.35
CA GLY A 34 -9.75 -28.91 -7.07
C GLY A 34 -10.90 -28.72 -8.05
N GLN A 35 -11.54 -27.54 -8.09
CA GLN A 35 -12.60 -27.22 -9.05
C GLN A 35 -12.04 -26.57 -10.31
N GLU A 36 -12.77 -26.65 -11.43
CA GLU A 36 -12.43 -25.90 -12.64
C GLU A 36 -12.65 -24.40 -12.45
N TRP A 37 -11.74 -23.57 -12.98
CA TRP A 37 -11.88 -22.10 -12.95
C TRP A 37 -12.68 -21.57 -14.14
N ASN A 38 -13.99 -21.76 -14.11
CA ASN A 38 -14.95 -21.41 -15.17
C ASN A 38 -15.90 -20.29 -14.71
N ALA A 39 -16.88 -19.91 -15.55
CA ALA A 39 -17.78 -18.79 -15.24
C ALA A 39 -18.59 -19.00 -13.95
N GLU A 40 -18.99 -20.24 -13.65
CA GLU A 40 -19.75 -20.57 -12.45
C GLU A 40 -18.92 -20.39 -11.18
N THR A 41 -17.71 -20.96 -11.14
CA THR A 41 -16.82 -20.83 -9.98
C THR A 41 -16.27 -19.41 -9.82
N GLN A 42 -16.13 -18.65 -10.92
CA GLN A 42 -15.79 -17.23 -10.88
C GLN A 42 -16.89 -16.38 -10.25
N ILE A 43 -18.16 -16.63 -10.58
CA ILE A 43 -19.31 -15.92 -9.97
C ILE A 43 -19.39 -16.27 -8.48
N ALA A 44 -19.35 -17.56 -8.14
CA ALA A 44 -19.40 -18.02 -6.76
C ALA A 44 -18.26 -17.45 -5.90
N PHE A 45 -17.04 -17.38 -6.44
CA PHE A 45 -15.92 -16.74 -5.75
C PHE A 45 -16.17 -15.25 -5.54
N MET A 46 -16.71 -14.55 -6.54
CA MET A 46 -17.01 -13.13 -6.42
C MET A 46 -18.09 -12.85 -5.38
N ASP A 47 -19.10 -13.69 -5.29
CA ASP A 47 -20.17 -13.55 -4.30
C ASP A 47 -19.66 -13.79 -2.88
N LEU A 48 -18.83 -14.82 -2.68
CA LEU A 48 -18.15 -15.04 -1.41
C LEU A 48 -17.22 -13.86 -1.06
N LEU A 49 -16.44 -13.36 -2.03
CA LEU A 49 -15.53 -12.24 -1.82
C LEU A 49 -16.26 -10.94 -1.43
N LYS A 50 -17.51 -10.74 -1.85
CA LYS A 50 -18.33 -9.58 -1.42
C LYS A 50 -18.76 -9.66 0.04
N GLU A 51 -18.86 -10.86 0.59
CA GLU A 51 -19.18 -11.07 2.01
C GLU A 51 -17.93 -10.85 2.88
N GLU A 52 -16.74 -10.90 2.28
CA GLU A 52 -15.49 -10.71 2.97
C GLU A 52 -15.22 -9.25 3.30
N ASN A 53 -14.96 -8.99 4.58
CA ASN A 53 -14.82 -7.63 5.07
C ASN A 53 -13.52 -6.92 4.61
N PHE A 54 -12.55 -7.66 4.06
CA PHE A 54 -11.33 -7.07 3.46
C PHE A 54 -11.56 -6.59 2.03
N PHE A 55 -12.76 -6.79 1.48
CA PHE A 55 -13.13 -6.45 0.11
C PHE A 55 -13.96 -5.16 0.04
N ASN A 56 -13.37 -4.11 -0.51
CA ASN A 56 -14.03 -2.79 -0.66
C ASN A 56 -14.55 -2.55 -2.10
N GLY A 57 -14.92 -3.61 -2.83
CA GLY A 57 -15.37 -3.51 -4.22
C GLY A 57 -16.88 -3.75 -4.36
N GLU A 58 -17.49 -3.20 -5.41
CA GLU A 58 -18.92 -3.42 -5.66
C GLU A 58 -19.19 -4.70 -6.48
N GLY A 59 -18.30 -5.07 -7.40
CA GLY A 59 -18.46 -6.26 -8.26
C GLY A 59 -19.71 -6.24 -9.17
N VAL A 60 -20.27 -5.06 -9.46
CA VAL A 60 -21.67 -4.89 -9.91
C VAL A 60 -21.94 -5.25 -11.37
N ASN A 61 -21.01 -5.04 -12.31
CA ASN A 61 -21.36 -5.14 -13.74
C ASN A 61 -21.14 -6.52 -14.36
N ASP A 62 -20.10 -7.25 -13.94
CA ASP A 62 -19.78 -8.60 -14.42
C ASP A 62 -18.95 -9.31 -13.33
N PRO A 63 -19.61 -10.10 -12.45
CA PRO A 63 -18.95 -10.77 -11.34
C PRO A 63 -17.86 -11.76 -11.80
N ALA A 64 -18.13 -12.51 -12.88
CA ALA A 64 -17.18 -13.47 -13.43
C ALA A 64 -15.92 -12.76 -13.96
N PHE A 65 -16.09 -11.68 -14.72
CA PHE A 65 -14.99 -10.86 -15.18
C PHE A 65 -14.20 -10.25 -14.01
N SER A 66 -14.89 -9.77 -12.98
CA SER A 66 -14.27 -9.15 -11.80
C SER A 66 -13.40 -10.14 -11.03
N ALA A 67 -13.92 -11.35 -10.77
CA ALA A 67 -13.15 -12.45 -10.20
C ALA A 67 -11.94 -12.81 -11.06
N ARG A 68 -12.15 -12.96 -12.37
CA ARG A 68 -11.08 -13.28 -13.32
C ARG A 68 -10.01 -12.19 -13.36
N ASP A 69 -10.38 -10.91 -13.33
CA ASP A 69 -9.44 -9.79 -13.35
C ASP A 69 -8.54 -9.81 -12.11
N ARG A 70 -9.13 -10.09 -10.94
CA ARG A 70 -8.40 -10.17 -9.67
C ARG A 70 -7.44 -11.35 -9.62
N ILE A 71 -7.92 -12.55 -9.94
CA ILE A 71 -7.13 -13.78 -9.81
C ILE A 71 -6.14 -13.97 -10.98
N ASN A 72 -6.51 -13.58 -12.21
CA ASN A 72 -5.62 -13.79 -13.36
C ASN A 72 -4.51 -12.74 -13.49
N ARG A 73 -4.67 -11.56 -12.88
CA ARG A 73 -3.61 -10.54 -12.82
C ARG A 73 -2.59 -10.96 -11.78
N ALA A 74 -2.48 -10.29 -10.63
CA ALA A 74 -1.35 -10.53 -9.74
C ALA A 74 -1.21 -12.00 -9.26
N PRO A 75 -2.25 -12.70 -8.78
CA PRO A 75 -2.11 -14.06 -8.24
C PRO A 75 -1.57 -15.07 -9.26
N LYS A 76 -2.18 -15.17 -10.44
CA LYS A 76 -1.70 -16.08 -11.50
C LYS A 76 -0.45 -15.54 -12.20
N ALA A 77 -0.39 -14.25 -12.52
CA ALA A 77 0.74 -13.68 -13.26
C ALA A 77 2.05 -13.73 -12.48
N LEU A 78 1.98 -13.73 -11.14
CA LEU A 78 3.11 -13.97 -10.24
C LEU A 78 3.21 -15.44 -9.80
N GLY A 79 2.40 -16.35 -10.34
CA GLY A 79 2.51 -17.79 -10.13
C GLY A 79 2.23 -18.27 -8.72
N PHE A 80 1.32 -17.62 -7.99
CA PHE A 80 0.82 -18.12 -6.71
C PHE A 80 -0.28 -19.16 -6.88
N VAL A 81 -1.03 -19.09 -7.98
CA VAL A 81 -2.15 -19.99 -8.25
C VAL A 81 -2.04 -20.63 -9.64
N THR A 82 -2.46 -21.88 -9.73
CA THR A 82 -2.77 -22.55 -10.99
C THR A 82 -4.28 -22.64 -11.12
N LEU A 83 -4.81 -22.26 -12.28
CA LEU A 83 -6.27 -22.21 -12.54
C LEU A 83 -6.73 -23.26 -13.57
N SER A 84 -5.79 -24.05 -14.10
CA SER A 84 -6.06 -25.08 -15.11
C SER A 84 -5.13 -26.28 -14.90
N PRO A 85 -5.62 -27.52 -14.95
CA PRO A 85 -7.03 -27.89 -15.19
C PRO A 85 -7.97 -27.49 -14.05
N THR A 86 -7.46 -27.40 -12.82
CA THR A 86 -8.22 -27.03 -11.63
C THR A 86 -7.51 -25.96 -10.80
N VAL A 87 -8.27 -25.27 -9.96
CA VAL A 87 -7.75 -24.30 -8.99
C VAL A 87 -6.86 -25.02 -7.98
N SER A 88 -5.65 -24.51 -7.80
CA SER A 88 -4.71 -24.99 -6.78
C SER A 88 -3.66 -23.92 -6.48
N LEU A 89 -3.07 -23.98 -5.28
CA LEU A 89 -1.87 -23.22 -4.96
C LEU A 89 -0.65 -23.86 -5.63
N THR A 90 0.26 -23.02 -6.13
CA THR A 90 1.62 -23.45 -6.43
C THR A 90 2.41 -23.60 -5.13
N PRO A 91 3.63 -24.20 -5.15
CA PRO A 91 4.51 -24.17 -3.98
C PRO A 91 4.76 -22.75 -3.45
N ALA A 92 4.98 -21.77 -4.34
CA ALA A 92 5.13 -20.37 -3.95
C ALA A 92 3.83 -19.77 -3.37
N GLY A 93 2.67 -20.17 -3.88
CA GLY A 93 1.36 -19.77 -3.33
C GLY A 93 1.10 -20.31 -1.94
N LEU A 94 1.44 -21.58 -1.71
CA LEU A 94 1.33 -22.20 -0.39
C LEU A 94 2.25 -21.50 0.63
N GLU A 95 3.49 -21.22 0.24
CA GLU A 95 4.41 -20.45 1.06
C GLU A 95 3.87 -19.04 1.33
N LEU A 96 3.27 -18.36 0.33
CA LEU A 96 2.78 -16.99 0.52
C LEU A 96 1.72 -16.90 1.63
N VAL A 97 0.81 -17.88 1.68
CA VAL A 97 -0.29 -17.89 2.66
C VAL A 97 0.18 -18.39 4.04
N THR A 98 1.09 -19.37 4.08
CA THR A 98 1.52 -20.00 5.34
C THR A 98 2.74 -19.35 6.01
N SER A 99 3.66 -18.78 5.24
CA SER A 99 4.94 -18.27 5.76
C SER A 99 4.79 -16.93 6.46
N ARG A 100 5.67 -16.68 7.44
CA ARG A 100 5.85 -15.36 8.06
C ARG A 100 6.67 -14.43 7.16
N ARG A 101 7.58 -14.97 6.35
CA ARG A 101 8.55 -14.26 5.49
C ARG A 101 7.97 -13.98 4.09
N LYS A 102 6.84 -13.28 4.06
CA LYS A 102 6.07 -13.01 2.83
C LYS A 102 6.82 -12.10 1.84
N ASP A 103 7.69 -11.23 2.35
CA ASP A 103 8.60 -10.36 1.62
C ASP A 103 9.59 -11.14 0.74
N GLU A 104 10.21 -12.21 1.28
CA GLU A 104 11.13 -13.09 0.55
C GLU A 104 10.41 -13.78 -0.62
N ILE A 105 9.17 -14.19 -0.39
CA ILE A 105 8.34 -14.84 -1.41
C ILE A 105 7.97 -13.84 -2.50
N PHE A 106 7.57 -12.63 -2.15
CA PHE A 106 7.35 -11.56 -3.13
C PHE A 106 8.59 -11.31 -3.96
N LEU A 107 9.76 -11.21 -3.35
CA LEU A 107 11.01 -11.00 -4.05
C LEU A 107 11.22 -12.07 -5.13
N ARG A 108 11.15 -13.36 -4.79
CA ARG A 108 11.35 -14.45 -5.76
C ARG A 108 10.38 -14.38 -6.93
N GLN A 109 9.09 -14.15 -6.67
CA GLN A 109 8.10 -14.07 -7.74
C GLN A 109 8.32 -12.85 -8.64
N LEU A 110 8.70 -11.70 -8.07
CA LEU A 110 8.99 -10.49 -8.83
C LEU A 110 10.26 -10.63 -9.68
N LEU A 111 11.30 -11.30 -9.16
CA LEU A 111 12.52 -11.59 -9.92
C LEU A 111 12.28 -12.57 -11.07
N LYS A 112 11.28 -13.45 -10.96
CA LYS A 112 10.88 -14.37 -12.05
C LYS A 112 9.93 -13.76 -13.06
N PHE A 113 9.14 -12.76 -12.66
CA PHE A 113 8.17 -12.13 -13.55
C PHE A 113 8.86 -11.59 -14.80
N GLN A 114 8.40 -12.01 -15.96
CA GLN A 114 9.04 -11.75 -17.24
C GLN A 114 8.02 -11.44 -18.34
N VAL A 115 8.47 -10.66 -19.31
CA VAL A 115 7.77 -10.44 -20.58
C VAL A 115 8.82 -10.57 -21.70
N PRO A 116 8.61 -11.45 -22.69
CA PRO A 116 7.44 -12.30 -22.90
C PRO A 116 7.38 -13.50 -21.94
N SER A 117 6.19 -14.09 -21.85
CA SER A 117 5.97 -15.40 -21.24
C SER A 117 4.73 -16.09 -21.80
N PRO A 118 4.50 -17.37 -21.52
CA PRO A 118 3.25 -18.05 -21.88
C PRO A 118 1.98 -17.33 -21.39
N TYR A 119 2.06 -16.59 -20.29
CA TYR A 119 0.95 -15.79 -19.75
C TYR A 119 0.83 -14.39 -20.39
N HIS A 120 1.94 -13.88 -20.91
CA HIS A 120 2.14 -12.51 -21.35
C HIS A 120 2.75 -12.49 -22.74
N LYS A 121 1.88 -12.58 -23.76
CA LYS A 121 2.31 -12.64 -25.17
C LYS A 121 2.26 -11.24 -25.79
N PRO A 122 3.40 -10.60 -26.09
CA PRO A 122 3.45 -9.36 -26.84
C PRO A 122 2.72 -9.50 -28.18
N SER A 123 2.00 -8.46 -28.61
CA SER A 123 1.40 -8.38 -29.94
C SER A 123 2.30 -7.59 -30.90
N GLU A 124 1.96 -7.59 -32.18
CA GLU A 124 2.60 -6.75 -33.19
C GLU A 124 2.50 -5.25 -32.86
N ASP A 125 1.45 -4.84 -32.13
CA ASP A 125 1.24 -3.46 -31.69
C ASP A 125 1.98 -3.12 -30.39
N SER A 126 2.78 -4.02 -29.82
CA SER A 126 3.48 -3.80 -28.54
C SER A 126 4.91 -3.30 -28.74
N ALA A 127 5.66 -3.13 -27.65
CA ALA A 127 7.11 -3.00 -27.75
C ALA A 127 7.75 -4.39 -27.87
N ASP A 128 8.98 -4.46 -28.39
CA ASP A 128 9.76 -5.69 -28.43
C ASP A 128 10.27 -6.02 -27.03
N PHE A 129 9.46 -6.76 -26.27
CA PHE A 129 9.79 -7.12 -24.90
C PHE A 129 10.86 -8.20 -24.86
N LEU A 130 11.86 -8.00 -23.99
CA LEU A 130 12.82 -9.02 -23.57
C LEU A 130 13.35 -8.63 -22.18
N VAL A 131 12.51 -8.79 -21.14
CA VAL A 131 12.82 -8.23 -19.83
C VAL A 131 12.21 -9.03 -18.68
N LYS A 132 12.92 -9.02 -17.54
CA LYS A 132 12.40 -9.28 -16.19
C LYS A 132 12.21 -7.93 -15.48
N PRO A 133 11.01 -7.32 -15.52
CA PRO A 133 10.83 -5.92 -15.15
C PRO A 133 11.38 -5.56 -13.77
N TYR A 134 11.01 -6.32 -12.73
CA TYR A 134 11.40 -5.97 -11.36
C TYR A 134 12.91 -6.15 -11.12
N LEU A 135 13.54 -7.17 -11.71
CA LEU A 135 15.01 -7.35 -11.67
C LEU A 135 15.73 -6.12 -12.23
N GLU A 136 15.26 -5.63 -13.38
CA GLU A 136 15.87 -4.48 -14.04
C GLU A 136 15.56 -3.15 -13.34
N LEU A 137 14.39 -3.02 -12.70
CA LEU A 137 14.09 -1.89 -11.83
C LEU A 137 14.97 -1.86 -10.58
N PHE A 138 15.24 -3.01 -9.95
CA PHE A 138 16.23 -3.11 -8.86
C PHE A 138 17.61 -2.67 -9.33
N ARG A 139 18.03 -3.11 -10.53
CA ARG A 139 19.32 -2.69 -11.12
C ARG A 139 19.37 -1.17 -11.32
N LEU A 140 18.27 -0.56 -11.75
CA LEU A 140 18.18 0.88 -11.98
C LEU A 140 18.27 1.67 -10.67
N ILE A 141 17.53 1.24 -9.64
CA ILE A 141 17.58 1.83 -8.29
C ILE A 141 19.00 1.69 -7.71
N ARG A 142 19.59 0.50 -7.83
CA ARG A 142 20.95 0.21 -7.35
C ARG A 142 22.03 1.04 -8.06
N HIS A 143 21.86 1.28 -9.36
CA HIS A 143 22.77 2.09 -10.16
C HIS A 143 22.77 3.57 -9.73
N PHE A 144 21.59 4.16 -9.54
CA PHE A 144 21.48 5.57 -9.18
C PHE A 144 21.61 5.85 -7.68
N GLY A 145 21.51 4.82 -6.83
CA GLY A 145 21.44 4.92 -5.36
C GLY A 145 20.10 5.47 -4.87
N SER A 146 19.57 6.51 -5.51
CA SER A 146 18.23 7.05 -5.30
C SER A 146 17.59 7.38 -6.65
N LEU A 147 16.43 6.80 -6.92
CA LEU A 147 15.64 7.01 -8.14
C LEU A 147 14.36 7.76 -7.81
N LYS A 148 14.11 8.91 -8.43
CA LYS A 148 12.90 9.71 -8.21
C LYS A 148 11.70 9.08 -8.90
N PHE A 149 10.51 9.26 -8.33
CA PHE A 149 9.26 8.75 -8.90
C PHE A 149 9.05 9.20 -10.35
N ASP A 150 9.31 10.48 -10.64
CA ASP A 150 9.20 11.00 -12.01
C ASP A 150 10.23 10.36 -12.95
N GLU A 151 11.42 10.00 -12.47
CA GLU A 151 12.45 9.33 -13.29
C GLU A 151 12.03 7.90 -13.62
N LEU A 152 11.48 7.18 -12.62
CA LEU A 152 10.87 5.86 -12.83
C LEU A 152 9.71 5.95 -13.83
N MET A 153 8.79 6.89 -13.63
CA MET A 153 7.59 7.06 -14.44
C MET A 153 7.92 7.43 -15.89
N ILE A 154 8.79 8.43 -16.09
CA ILE A 154 9.12 8.94 -17.44
C ILE A 154 10.06 7.99 -18.17
N PHE A 155 11.10 7.47 -17.50
CA PHE A 155 12.19 6.75 -18.16
C PHE A 155 12.29 5.29 -17.73
N GLY A 156 12.20 4.99 -16.44
CA GLY A 156 12.35 3.61 -15.93
C GLY A 156 11.34 2.64 -16.54
N LEU A 157 10.09 3.06 -16.73
CA LEU A 157 9.06 2.26 -17.38
C LEU A 157 9.34 1.98 -18.87
N GLN A 158 10.27 2.68 -19.53
CA GLN A 158 10.64 2.38 -20.91
C GLN A 158 11.59 1.19 -21.04
N LEU A 159 12.08 0.61 -19.93
CA LEU A 159 13.02 -0.51 -19.93
C LEU A 159 12.33 -1.84 -20.27
N VAL A 160 11.91 -1.99 -21.53
CA VAL A 160 11.20 -3.17 -22.06
C VAL A 160 12.13 -4.28 -22.54
N ASP A 161 13.43 -3.99 -22.67
CA ASP A 161 14.49 -4.91 -23.04
C ASP A 161 15.70 -4.64 -22.13
N TYR A 162 16.19 -5.67 -21.42
CA TYR A 162 17.28 -5.50 -20.43
C TYR A 162 18.58 -4.96 -21.06
N ARG A 163 18.77 -5.13 -22.38
CA ARG A 163 19.92 -4.64 -23.14
C ARG A 163 19.88 -3.12 -23.34
N GLN A 164 18.71 -2.50 -23.20
CA GLN A 164 18.53 -1.04 -23.32
C GLN A 164 18.86 -0.26 -22.04
N PHE A 165 19.28 -0.93 -20.97
CA PHE A 165 19.51 -0.28 -19.68
C PHE A 165 20.42 0.94 -19.74
N ASN A 166 21.56 0.85 -20.44
CA ASN A 166 22.47 1.99 -20.54
C ASN A 166 21.83 3.19 -21.27
N ASN A 167 20.91 2.95 -22.20
CA ASN A 167 20.14 4.02 -22.84
C ASN A 167 19.20 4.69 -21.81
N ILE A 168 18.49 3.90 -21.00
CA ILE A 168 17.62 4.43 -19.94
C ILE A 168 18.41 5.22 -18.89
N VAL A 169 19.59 4.72 -18.51
CA VAL A 169 20.52 5.46 -17.63
C VAL A 169 20.88 6.81 -18.23
N LEU A 170 21.32 6.83 -19.50
CA LEU A 170 21.68 8.07 -20.20
C LEU A 170 20.50 9.05 -20.29
N LYS A 171 19.27 8.57 -20.51
CA LYS A 171 18.07 9.43 -20.50
C LYS A 171 17.87 10.10 -19.14
N ILE A 172 18.01 9.35 -18.05
CA ILE A 172 17.87 9.86 -16.69
C ILE A 172 18.99 10.85 -16.35
N ASP A 173 20.24 10.55 -16.70
CA ASP A 173 21.37 11.46 -16.48
C ASP A 173 21.19 12.78 -17.23
N ASN A 174 20.81 12.72 -18.51
CA ASN A 174 20.53 13.90 -19.31
C ASN A 174 19.40 14.73 -18.71
N PHE A 175 18.33 14.08 -18.24
CA PHE A 175 17.24 14.75 -17.55
C PHE A 175 17.70 15.41 -16.25
N ARG A 176 18.52 14.74 -15.44
CA ARG A 176 19.08 15.30 -14.19
C ARG A 176 19.97 16.51 -14.44
N ILE A 177 20.84 16.44 -15.45
CA ILE A 177 21.71 17.56 -15.87
C ILE A 177 20.87 18.74 -16.35
N ALA A 178 19.88 18.49 -17.21
CA ALA A 178 19.00 19.53 -17.73
C ALA A 178 18.18 20.17 -16.60
N LYS A 179 17.64 19.36 -15.69
CA LYS A 179 16.88 19.82 -14.52
C LYS A 179 17.74 20.70 -13.61
N ALA A 180 18.99 20.33 -13.35
CA ALA A 180 19.90 21.10 -12.51
C ALA A 180 20.25 22.48 -13.10
N ARG A 181 20.25 22.60 -14.43
CA ARG A 181 20.51 23.87 -15.15
C ARG A 181 19.26 24.71 -15.37
N TYR A 182 18.07 24.14 -15.14
CA TYR A 182 16.81 24.80 -15.45
C TYR A 182 16.42 25.79 -14.34
N GLN A 183 16.25 27.07 -14.71
CA GLN A 183 15.91 28.15 -13.78
C GLN A 183 14.41 28.48 -13.74
N GLY A 184 13.58 27.81 -14.55
CA GLY A 184 12.14 28.07 -14.65
C GLY A 184 11.29 27.21 -13.71
N ASN A 185 10.00 27.12 -14.02
CA ASN A 185 9.06 26.29 -13.27
C ASN A 185 9.32 24.78 -13.48
N LEU A 186 9.79 24.10 -12.45
CA LEU A 186 10.14 22.67 -12.51
C LEU A 186 8.96 21.74 -12.85
N LYS A 187 7.71 22.11 -12.51
CA LYS A 187 6.52 21.32 -12.86
C LYS A 187 6.29 21.37 -14.38
N LYS A 188 6.42 22.56 -14.98
CA LYS A 188 6.34 22.74 -16.43
C LYS A 188 7.46 21.98 -17.15
N PHE A 189 8.70 22.10 -16.68
CA PHE A 189 9.85 21.37 -17.22
C PHE A 189 9.62 19.85 -17.27
N LYS A 190 9.14 19.26 -16.17
CA LYS A 190 8.83 17.82 -16.11
C LYS A 190 7.73 17.42 -17.08
N SER A 191 6.67 18.22 -17.17
CA SER A 191 5.55 17.97 -18.07
C SER A 191 5.97 18.01 -19.54
N GLU A 192 6.85 18.93 -19.93
CA GLU A 192 7.40 19.02 -21.29
C GLU A 192 8.28 17.81 -21.63
N TYR A 193 9.14 17.36 -20.70
CA TYR A 193 9.93 16.14 -20.88
C TYR A 193 9.06 14.90 -21.03
N LEU A 194 8.02 14.77 -20.20
CA LEU A 194 7.08 13.66 -20.27
C LEU A 194 6.31 13.66 -21.59
N ASP A 195 5.77 14.80 -22.04
CA ASP A 195 5.08 14.91 -23.33
C ASP A 195 6.00 14.53 -24.49
N ALA A 196 7.25 15.00 -24.49
CA ALA A 196 8.24 14.66 -25.50
C ALA A 196 8.55 13.15 -25.54
N GLU A 197 8.72 12.50 -24.39
CA GLU A 197 8.95 11.05 -24.34
C GLU A 197 7.70 10.27 -24.74
N LEU A 198 6.50 10.66 -24.31
CA LEU A 198 5.26 10.00 -24.71
C LEU A 198 5.04 10.05 -26.22
N ARG A 199 5.34 11.19 -26.87
CA ARG A 199 5.27 11.31 -28.33
C ARG A 199 6.24 10.37 -29.04
N LYS A 200 7.43 10.14 -28.49
CA LYS A 200 8.39 9.16 -29.03
C LYS A 200 7.89 7.73 -28.84
N ILE A 201 7.43 7.38 -27.64
CA ILE A 201 6.95 6.03 -27.29
C ILE A 201 5.75 5.63 -28.17
N TYR A 202 4.83 6.58 -28.40
CA TYR A 202 3.58 6.34 -29.13
C TYR A 202 3.57 6.96 -30.54
N ASN A 203 4.75 7.20 -31.13
CA ASN A 203 4.86 7.85 -32.44
C ASN A 203 4.03 7.14 -33.52
N ASP A 204 4.15 5.82 -33.59
CA ASP A 204 3.48 5.03 -34.62
C ASP A 204 1.96 5.00 -34.41
N ASP A 205 1.50 4.94 -33.15
CA ASP A 205 0.08 5.03 -32.81
C ASP A 205 -0.49 6.38 -33.22
N ILE A 206 0.25 7.46 -32.99
CA ILE A 206 -0.14 8.82 -33.36
C ILE A 206 -0.16 8.97 -34.89
N ALA A 207 0.91 8.54 -35.58
CA ALA A 207 1.04 8.64 -37.03
C ALA A 207 -0.02 7.81 -37.77
N SER A 208 -0.40 6.65 -37.22
CA SER A 208 -1.44 5.78 -37.78
C SER A 208 -2.87 6.14 -37.35
N GLY A 209 -3.05 7.17 -36.53
CA GLY A 209 -4.37 7.59 -36.03
C GLY A 209 -5.01 6.64 -35.00
N LYS A 210 -4.23 5.70 -34.44
CA LYS A 210 -4.65 4.77 -33.36
C LYS A 210 -4.70 5.47 -31.98
N THR A 211 -5.30 6.67 -31.92
CA THR A 211 -5.36 7.50 -30.70
C THR A 211 -6.66 7.34 -29.90
N LYS A 212 -7.64 6.59 -30.43
CA LYS A 212 -8.87 6.26 -29.69
C LYS A 212 -8.57 5.28 -28.57
N THR A 213 -9.14 5.54 -27.39
CA THR A 213 -9.05 4.62 -26.25
C THR A 213 -10.43 4.03 -25.96
N ARG A 214 -10.48 2.81 -25.41
CA ARG A 214 -11.75 2.13 -25.07
C ARG A 214 -12.67 2.96 -24.15
N GLN A 215 -12.11 3.90 -23.40
CA GLN A 215 -12.80 4.68 -22.38
C GLN A 215 -13.38 6.00 -22.90
N THR A 216 -13.06 6.44 -24.13
CA THR A 216 -13.58 7.70 -24.67
C THR A 216 -13.63 7.73 -26.19
N ASN A 217 -14.64 8.43 -26.72
CA ASN A 217 -14.78 8.72 -28.15
C ASN A 217 -13.91 9.90 -28.63
N ASP A 218 -13.30 10.65 -27.69
CA ASP A 218 -12.35 11.72 -28.01
C ASP A 218 -11.01 11.14 -28.47
N ALA A 219 -10.72 11.31 -29.77
CA ALA A 219 -9.52 10.82 -30.43
C ALA A 219 -8.39 11.86 -30.48
N SER A 220 -8.51 13.00 -29.78
CA SER A 220 -7.48 14.04 -29.80
C SER A 220 -6.16 13.52 -29.23
N ILE A 221 -5.05 13.94 -29.85
CA ILE A 221 -3.69 13.59 -29.39
C ILE A 221 -3.50 14.02 -27.93
N ALA A 222 -4.00 15.20 -27.55
CA ALA A 222 -3.90 15.70 -26.18
C ALA A 222 -4.59 14.77 -25.17
N LYS A 223 -5.81 14.30 -25.46
CA LYS A 223 -6.52 13.37 -24.59
C LYS A 223 -5.83 12.00 -24.54
N PHE A 224 -5.37 11.50 -25.67
CA PHE A 224 -4.62 10.25 -25.76
C PHE A 224 -3.36 10.29 -24.88
N LEU A 225 -2.51 11.31 -25.06
CA LEU A 225 -1.28 11.48 -24.29
C LEU A 225 -1.56 11.65 -22.79
N LYS A 226 -2.59 12.41 -22.41
CA LYS A 226 -3.02 12.54 -21.01
C LYS A 226 -3.44 11.20 -20.40
N THR A 227 -4.13 10.35 -21.16
CA THR A 227 -4.46 8.99 -20.72
C THR A 227 -3.21 8.14 -20.54
N LYS A 228 -2.24 8.23 -21.47
CA LYS A 228 -0.97 7.50 -21.35
C LYS A 228 -0.14 7.97 -20.16
N GLU A 229 -0.06 9.29 -19.90
CA GLU A 229 0.54 9.86 -18.70
C GLU A 229 -0.09 9.28 -17.42
N SER A 230 -1.43 9.25 -17.34
CA SER A 230 -2.13 8.67 -16.18
C SER A 230 -1.78 7.19 -15.99
N ASN A 231 -1.73 6.41 -17.08
CA ASN A 231 -1.36 5.00 -17.03
C ASN A 231 0.09 4.80 -16.57
N LEU A 232 1.04 5.64 -17.03
CA LEU A 232 2.43 5.58 -16.56
C LEU A 232 2.52 5.86 -15.06
N ARG A 233 1.75 6.82 -14.56
CA ARG A 233 1.69 7.12 -13.13
C ARG A 233 1.17 5.92 -12.33
N ASP A 234 0.09 5.27 -12.79
CA ASP A 234 -0.46 4.08 -12.15
C ASP A 234 0.52 2.89 -12.17
N TYR A 235 1.25 2.69 -13.27
CA TYR A 235 2.28 1.66 -13.37
C TYR A 235 3.49 1.95 -12.48
N ALA A 236 3.96 3.20 -12.44
CA ALA A 236 5.06 3.58 -11.57
C ALA A 236 4.70 3.42 -10.09
N ASP A 237 3.47 3.78 -9.70
CA ASP A 237 2.96 3.54 -8.34
C ASP A 237 2.89 2.05 -8.00
N ALA A 238 2.34 1.23 -8.89
CA ALA A 238 2.31 -0.22 -8.70
C ALA A 238 3.74 -0.80 -8.58
N CYS A 239 4.66 -0.46 -9.48
CA CYS A 239 6.07 -0.87 -9.37
C CYS A 239 6.66 -0.51 -8.01
N THR A 240 6.45 0.72 -7.55
CA THR A 240 6.97 1.20 -6.26
C THR A 240 6.40 0.38 -5.10
N ARG A 241 5.09 0.14 -5.07
CA ARG A 241 4.44 -0.66 -4.01
C ARG A 241 4.89 -2.12 -4.02
N TYR A 242 5.05 -2.73 -5.18
CA TYR A 242 5.50 -4.12 -5.31
C TYR A 242 6.97 -4.30 -4.91
N ILE A 243 7.85 -3.38 -5.33
CA ILE A 243 9.25 -3.39 -4.89
C ILE A 243 9.33 -3.13 -3.38
N ARG A 244 8.53 -2.19 -2.84
CA ARG A 244 8.46 -1.93 -1.40
C ARG A 244 8.06 -3.17 -0.59
N ALA A 245 7.13 -3.98 -1.11
CA ALA A 245 6.67 -5.19 -0.42
C ALA A 245 7.75 -6.28 -0.26
N THR A 246 8.89 -6.16 -0.94
CA THR A 246 10.06 -7.04 -0.75
C THR A 246 10.88 -6.70 0.49
N GLY A 247 10.63 -5.58 1.15
CA GLY A 247 11.43 -5.12 2.31
C GLY A 247 12.83 -4.62 1.97
N LEU A 248 13.20 -4.53 0.68
CA LEU A 248 14.56 -4.18 0.26
C LEU A 248 14.77 -2.68 -0.05
N VAL A 249 13.70 -1.89 -0.10
CA VAL A 249 13.78 -0.48 -0.51
C VAL A 249 13.16 0.47 0.51
N ASN A 250 13.79 1.63 0.64
CA ASN A 250 13.27 2.78 1.36
C ASN A 250 12.53 3.71 0.40
N ILE A 251 11.44 4.29 0.89
CA ILE A 251 10.68 5.33 0.20
C ILE A 251 10.89 6.66 0.92
N SER A 252 11.53 7.61 0.25
CA SER A 252 11.52 9.00 0.71
C SER A 252 10.18 9.61 0.35
N HIS A 253 9.30 9.81 1.33
CA HIS A 253 7.97 10.37 1.10
C HIS A 253 8.03 11.85 0.67
N ILE A 254 8.93 12.64 1.25
CA ILE A 254 9.19 14.03 0.87
C ILE A 254 9.94 14.10 -0.46
N GLY A 255 11.05 13.36 -0.57
CA GLY A 255 11.91 13.37 -1.74
C GLY A 255 11.30 12.67 -2.96
N LYS A 256 10.19 11.93 -2.78
CA LYS A 256 9.52 11.09 -3.77
C LYS A 256 10.52 10.21 -4.52
N SER A 257 11.33 9.47 -3.78
CA SER A 257 12.37 8.59 -4.35
C SER A 257 12.41 7.24 -3.66
N ILE A 258 12.93 6.27 -4.40
CA ILE A 258 13.19 4.90 -3.98
C ILE A 258 14.70 4.70 -3.91
N SER A 259 15.19 4.05 -2.86
CA SER A 259 16.58 3.63 -2.71
C SER A 259 16.65 2.25 -2.09
N ILE A 260 17.74 1.51 -2.30
CA ILE A 260 17.99 0.27 -1.56
C ILE A 260 18.23 0.60 -0.09
N VAL A 261 17.64 -0.19 0.81
CA VAL A 261 17.94 -0.16 2.25
C VAL A 261 19.43 -0.47 2.44
N PRO A 262 20.22 0.35 3.13
CA PRO A 262 21.67 0.14 3.27
C PRO A 262 22.04 -1.28 3.74
N GLU A 263 21.31 -1.81 4.71
CA GLU A 263 21.48 -3.13 5.32
C GLU A 263 21.12 -4.29 4.38
N LYS A 264 20.39 -4.02 3.30
CA LYS A 264 19.94 -5.01 2.31
C LYS A 264 20.75 -4.96 1.00
N MET A 265 21.81 -4.15 0.95
CA MET A 265 22.60 -3.94 -0.27
C MET A 265 23.23 -5.24 -0.79
N GLN A 266 23.73 -6.08 0.12
CA GLN A 266 24.37 -7.35 -0.23
C GLN A 266 23.37 -8.33 -0.87
N GLU A 267 22.14 -8.39 -0.36
CA GLU A 267 21.08 -9.21 -0.93
C GLU A 267 20.72 -8.77 -2.34
N VAL A 268 20.63 -7.45 -2.56
CA VAL A 268 20.37 -6.88 -3.88
C VAL A 268 21.49 -7.19 -4.86
N ASP A 269 22.74 -6.96 -4.45
CA ASP A 269 23.90 -7.27 -5.28
C ASP A 269 23.98 -8.77 -5.59
N PHE A 270 23.65 -9.64 -4.62
CA PHE A 270 23.61 -11.08 -4.80
C PHE A 270 22.64 -11.48 -5.90
N PHE A 271 21.34 -11.15 -5.82
CA PHE A 271 20.41 -11.61 -6.85
C PHE A 271 20.64 -10.93 -8.20
N LEU A 272 21.15 -9.68 -8.24
CA LEU A 272 21.49 -9.01 -9.51
C LEU A 272 22.66 -9.69 -10.23
N GLN A 273 23.55 -10.36 -9.50
CA GLN A 273 24.67 -11.12 -10.05
C GLN A 273 24.26 -12.54 -10.45
N HIS A 274 23.39 -13.19 -9.66
CA HIS A 274 23.10 -14.63 -9.79
C HIS A 274 21.79 -14.95 -10.52
N THR A 275 20.92 -13.97 -10.76
CA THR A 275 19.68 -14.17 -11.52
C THR A 275 19.89 -13.81 -12.98
N ASP A 276 19.59 -14.75 -13.87
CA ASP A 276 19.60 -14.49 -15.31
C ASP A 276 18.56 -13.42 -15.68
N ARG A 277 18.93 -12.52 -16.59
CA ARG A 277 18.08 -11.43 -17.08
C ARG A 277 17.19 -11.87 -18.22
N GLU A 278 17.57 -12.90 -18.96
CA GLU A 278 16.84 -13.34 -20.13
C GLU A 278 15.52 -14.03 -19.73
N PRO A 279 14.38 -13.65 -20.33
CA PRO A 279 13.14 -14.39 -20.20
C PRO A 279 13.30 -15.85 -20.64
N CYS A 280 12.83 -16.80 -19.83
CA CYS A 280 12.94 -18.24 -20.07
C CYS A 280 11.58 -18.89 -20.36
N PHE A 281 11.57 -20.08 -20.96
CA PHE A 281 10.36 -20.88 -21.22
C PHE A 281 9.23 -20.13 -21.95
N ILE A 282 9.57 -19.22 -22.88
CA ILE A 282 8.62 -18.32 -23.55
C ILE A 282 7.49 -19.09 -24.27
N ASP A 283 7.85 -20.22 -24.88
CA ASP A 283 6.95 -21.07 -25.66
C ASP A 283 6.57 -22.39 -24.97
N ASP A 284 7.00 -22.61 -23.72
CA ASP A 284 6.67 -23.81 -22.93
C ASP A 284 5.90 -23.44 -21.66
N GLU A 285 4.57 -23.49 -21.76
CA GLU A 285 3.68 -23.16 -20.65
C GLU A 285 3.88 -24.09 -19.44
N ARG A 286 4.18 -25.36 -19.66
CA ARG A 286 4.34 -26.33 -18.55
C ARG A 286 5.61 -26.01 -17.76
N GLN A 287 6.73 -25.82 -18.43
CA GLN A 287 7.99 -25.47 -17.77
C GLN A 287 7.93 -24.09 -17.14
N TYR A 288 7.27 -23.12 -17.80
CA TYR A 288 7.07 -21.79 -17.23
C TYR A 288 6.24 -21.82 -15.95
N ILE A 289 5.15 -22.59 -15.89
CA ILE A 289 4.35 -22.74 -14.66
C ILE A 289 5.17 -23.36 -13.54
N ALA A 290 5.96 -24.39 -13.84
CA ALA A 290 6.85 -25.01 -12.85
C ALA A 290 7.91 -24.04 -12.33
N TYR A 291 8.55 -23.27 -13.22
CA TYR A 291 9.52 -22.23 -12.86
C TYR A 291 8.89 -21.12 -12.03
N LEU A 292 7.79 -20.53 -12.51
CA LEU A 292 7.11 -19.42 -11.86
C LEU A 292 6.54 -19.85 -10.51
N GLY A 293 5.97 -21.04 -10.39
CA GLY A 293 5.40 -21.55 -9.14
C GLY A 293 6.40 -22.07 -8.10
N ASN A 294 7.70 -22.14 -8.43
CA ASN A 294 8.73 -22.68 -7.52
C ASN A 294 9.05 -21.70 -6.37
N ALA A 295 8.96 -22.14 -5.12
CA ALA A 295 9.19 -21.30 -3.94
C ALA A 295 10.67 -20.96 -3.65
N THR A 296 11.63 -21.66 -4.24
CA THR A 296 13.07 -21.55 -3.93
C THR A 296 13.91 -20.97 -5.07
N THR A 297 13.29 -20.66 -6.22
CA THR A 297 13.96 -20.08 -7.39
C THR A 297 13.50 -18.63 -7.62
N PRO A 298 14.41 -17.68 -7.94
CA PRO A 298 15.88 -17.83 -7.93
C PRO A 298 16.41 -17.96 -6.51
N SER A 299 17.62 -18.49 -6.34
CA SER A 299 18.31 -18.51 -5.04
C SER A 299 18.57 -17.08 -4.55
N LEU A 300 18.35 -16.85 -3.27
CA LEU A 300 18.62 -15.59 -2.58
C LEU A 300 19.81 -15.75 -1.65
N LEU A 301 20.34 -14.63 -1.14
CA LEU A 301 21.45 -14.65 -0.18
C LEU A 301 21.11 -15.50 1.05
N SER A 302 19.85 -15.45 1.50
CA SER A 302 19.38 -16.25 2.65
C SER A 302 19.36 -17.76 2.39
N ASP A 303 19.47 -18.21 1.14
CA ASP A 303 19.59 -19.64 0.80
C ASP A 303 21.01 -20.17 0.93
N ASP A 304 22.01 -19.28 0.97
CA ASP A 304 23.39 -19.64 1.24
C ASP A 304 23.62 -19.57 2.75
N ARG A 305 23.87 -20.73 3.35
CA ARG A 305 24.10 -20.84 4.79
C ARG A 305 25.25 -19.95 5.25
N ALA A 306 26.39 -19.98 4.56
CA ALA A 306 27.58 -19.25 4.99
C ALA A 306 27.34 -17.73 4.94
N LEU A 307 26.67 -17.25 3.89
CA LEU A 307 26.31 -15.84 3.78
C LEU A 307 25.25 -15.43 4.82
N LEU A 308 24.27 -16.27 5.09
CA LEU A 308 23.27 -16.01 6.13
C LEU A 308 23.91 -15.96 7.52
N GLU A 309 24.82 -16.89 7.84
CA GLU A 309 25.56 -16.87 9.11
C GLU A 309 26.42 -15.61 9.26
N GLN A 310 27.10 -15.20 8.18
CA GLN A 310 27.86 -13.95 8.16
C GLN A 310 26.95 -12.74 8.43
N LYS A 311 25.77 -12.72 7.82
CA LYS A 311 24.79 -11.64 8.00
C LYS A 311 24.23 -11.60 9.42
N ILE A 312 23.87 -12.75 9.99
CA ILE A 312 23.41 -12.87 11.38
C ILE A 312 24.49 -12.35 12.33
N ARG A 313 25.75 -12.76 12.17
CA ARG A 313 26.85 -12.30 13.02
C ARG A 313 27.13 -10.80 12.89
N ALA A 314 26.91 -10.22 11.71
CA ALA A 314 27.12 -8.80 11.46
C ALA A 314 25.99 -7.93 12.06
N GLU A 315 24.73 -8.34 11.92
CA GLU A 315 23.58 -7.57 12.40
C GLU A 315 23.22 -7.85 13.87
N PHE A 316 23.49 -9.09 14.33
CA PHE A 316 23.11 -9.60 15.64
C PHE A 316 24.26 -10.40 16.27
N PRO A 317 25.38 -9.72 16.66
CA PRO A 317 26.60 -10.38 17.14
C PRO A 317 26.41 -11.21 18.43
N GLN A 318 25.31 -10.98 19.17
CA GLN A 318 24.95 -11.74 20.37
C GLN A 318 24.41 -13.15 20.07
N ILE A 319 24.07 -13.46 18.82
CA ILE A 319 23.48 -14.75 18.46
C ILE A 319 24.60 -15.77 18.24
N GLU A 320 24.60 -16.83 19.05
CA GLU A 320 25.46 -17.98 18.84
C GLU A 320 24.88 -18.89 17.74
N VAL A 321 25.48 -18.82 16.56
CA VAL A 321 25.15 -19.72 15.44
C VAL A 321 25.88 -21.05 15.63
N ASN A 322 25.11 -22.12 15.90
CA ASN A 322 25.60 -23.49 16.02
C ASN A 322 25.50 -24.25 14.67
N GLU A 323 26.51 -25.06 14.35
CA GLU A 323 26.54 -25.93 13.16
C GLU A 323 25.36 -26.92 13.08
N MET A 324 24.80 -27.32 14.22
CA MET A 324 23.66 -28.25 14.31
C MET A 324 22.33 -27.66 13.83
N LEU A 325 22.22 -26.33 13.72
CA LEU A 325 21.00 -25.69 13.23
C LEU A 325 20.80 -26.00 11.74
N THR A 326 19.58 -26.22 11.29
CA THR A 326 19.25 -26.28 9.87
C THR A 326 19.21 -24.87 9.26
N LEU A 327 19.32 -24.77 7.93
CA LEU A 327 19.17 -23.48 7.24
C LEU A 327 17.82 -22.82 7.53
N GLN A 328 16.76 -23.63 7.61
CA GLN A 328 15.41 -23.12 7.94
C GLN A 328 15.36 -22.55 9.36
N GLN A 329 15.95 -23.22 10.34
CA GLN A 329 16.05 -22.70 11.71
C GLN A 329 16.86 -21.40 11.77
N LEU A 330 17.94 -21.28 10.98
CA LEU A 330 18.71 -20.03 10.90
C LEU A 330 17.88 -18.88 10.31
N LYS A 331 17.11 -19.15 9.27
CA LYS A 331 16.18 -18.17 8.68
C LYS A 331 15.12 -17.72 9.69
N ASP A 332 14.59 -18.65 10.48
CA ASP A 332 13.58 -18.35 11.50
C ASP A 332 14.17 -17.55 12.67
N ILE A 333 15.39 -17.87 13.12
CA ILE A 333 16.12 -17.08 14.12
C ILE A 333 16.34 -15.66 13.61
N PHE A 334 16.87 -15.51 12.39
CA PHE A 334 17.12 -14.18 11.82
C PHE A 334 15.83 -13.35 11.71
N ALA A 335 14.73 -13.97 11.27
CA ALA A 335 13.44 -13.30 11.16
C ALA A 335 12.88 -12.85 12.53
N ASN A 336 12.99 -13.69 13.57
CA ASN A 336 12.54 -13.32 14.92
C ASN A 336 13.33 -12.13 15.47
N GLU A 337 14.63 -12.05 15.17
CA GLU A 337 15.51 -11.00 15.68
C GLU A 337 15.29 -9.67 14.95
N LEU A 338 14.98 -9.73 13.65
CA LEU A 338 14.46 -8.57 12.92
C LEU A 338 13.14 -8.06 13.52
N GLU A 339 12.23 -8.96 13.87
CA GLU A 339 10.96 -8.61 14.51
C GLU A 339 11.18 -7.96 15.89
N ASN A 340 12.02 -8.56 16.74
CA ASN A 340 12.38 -8.02 18.05
C ASN A 340 13.00 -6.62 17.93
N ARG A 341 13.93 -6.42 16.99
CA ARG A 341 14.55 -5.11 16.71
C ARG A 341 13.50 -4.10 16.28
N LYS A 342 12.56 -4.48 15.41
CA LYS A 342 11.47 -3.62 14.96
C LYS A 342 10.55 -3.22 16.13
N GLU A 343 10.15 -4.17 16.97
CA GLU A 343 9.33 -3.90 18.16
C GLU A 343 10.03 -2.94 19.12
N GLN A 344 11.35 -3.11 19.32
CA GLN A 344 12.14 -2.20 20.13
C GLN A 344 12.16 -0.79 19.54
N ILE A 345 12.41 -0.64 18.24
CA ILE A 345 12.42 0.67 17.56
C ILE A 345 11.05 1.36 17.71
N ILE A 346 9.95 0.63 17.49
CA ILE A 346 8.59 1.19 17.65
C ILE A 346 8.34 1.60 19.10
N THR A 347 8.78 0.81 20.07
CA THR A 347 8.66 1.14 21.50
C THR A 347 9.43 2.41 21.85
N GLU A 348 10.65 2.56 21.35
CA GLU A 348 11.46 3.78 21.53
C GLU A 348 10.83 5.00 20.86
N GLN A 349 10.24 4.83 19.67
CA GLN A 349 9.46 5.89 19.00
C GLN A 349 8.24 6.30 19.83
N ILE A 350 7.46 5.35 20.34
CA ILE A 350 6.30 5.62 21.21
C ILE A 350 6.73 6.40 22.44
N ALA A 351 7.82 6.00 23.10
CA ALA A 351 8.37 6.74 24.24
C ALA A 351 8.75 8.18 23.85
N ALA A 352 9.42 8.38 22.72
CA ALA A 352 9.77 9.72 22.23
C ALA A 352 8.55 10.58 21.89
N ILE A 353 7.49 9.97 21.37
CA ILE A 353 6.22 10.65 21.09
C ILE A 353 5.55 11.09 22.38
N LYS A 354 5.46 10.20 23.39
CA LYS A 354 4.86 10.51 24.71
C LYS A 354 5.65 11.56 25.48
N ASP A 355 6.96 11.66 25.25
CA ASP A 355 7.82 12.72 25.80
C ASP A 355 7.75 14.04 25.00
N TYR A 356 6.85 14.16 24.02
CA TYR A 356 6.72 15.30 23.11
C TYR A 356 7.97 15.63 22.26
N ARG A 357 9.00 14.77 22.25
CA ARG A 357 10.25 14.98 21.50
C ARG A 357 10.03 15.06 19.99
N LEU A 358 8.93 14.50 19.49
CA LEU A 358 8.59 14.46 18.06
C LEU A 358 7.47 15.45 17.67
N PHE A 359 7.08 16.38 18.53
CA PHE A 359 5.96 17.31 18.28
C PHE A 359 6.13 18.12 16.98
N GLU A 360 7.28 18.75 16.79
CA GLU A 360 7.58 19.53 15.57
C GLU A 360 7.56 18.68 14.30
N ASP A 361 8.07 17.44 14.37
CA ASP A 361 8.07 16.52 13.23
C ASP A 361 6.65 16.05 12.87
N ILE A 362 5.80 15.77 13.88
CA ILE A 362 4.39 15.42 13.67
C ILE A 362 3.64 16.60 13.02
N ASN A 363 3.82 17.82 13.52
CA ASN A 363 3.17 19.00 12.94
C ASN A 363 3.64 19.26 11.50
N SER A 364 4.96 19.20 11.26
CA SER A 364 5.51 19.36 9.91
C SER A 364 4.97 18.30 8.94
N THR A 365 4.77 17.07 9.42
CA THR A 365 4.18 16.00 8.61
C THR A 365 2.72 16.30 8.26
N PHE A 366 1.93 16.88 9.17
CA PHE A 366 0.56 17.31 8.88
C PHE A 366 0.49 18.48 7.88
N ASP A 367 1.43 19.43 7.92
CA ASP A 367 1.54 20.48 6.91
C ASP A 367 1.79 19.85 5.53
N GLN A 368 2.73 18.91 5.46
CA GLN A 368 3.07 18.19 4.23
C GLN A 368 1.89 17.36 3.67
N ILE A 369 1.08 16.77 4.56
CA ILE A 369 -0.17 16.06 4.21
C ILE A 369 -1.18 17.02 3.61
N SER A 370 -1.40 18.17 4.26
CA SER A 370 -2.35 19.20 3.83
C SER A 370 -1.98 19.76 2.45
N ASP A 371 -0.68 19.93 2.19
CA ASP A 371 -0.15 20.38 0.91
C ASP A 371 -0.11 19.28 -0.17
N SER A 372 -0.50 18.03 0.14
CA SER A 372 -0.36 16.87 -0.75
C SER A 372 1.06 16.72 -1.32
N SER A 373 2.06 17.09 -0.52
CA SER A 373 3.46 17.17 -0.93
C SER A 373 4.18 15.83 -0.82
N LEU A 374 3.58 14.84 -0.18
CA LEU A 374 4.13 13.50 0.04
C LEU A 374 3.91 12.57 -1.17
N TYR A 375 4.58 11.41 -1.17
CA TYR A 375 4.38 10.35 -2.16
C TYR A 375 3.05 9.61 -1.96
N ASP A 376 2.80 9.09 -0.74
CA ASP A 376 1.59 8.36 -0.35
C ASP A 376 0.92 9.08 0.82
N THR A 377 0.18 10.15 0.51
CA THR A 377 -0.46 11.00 1.53
C THR A 377 -1.46 10.24 2.41
N PRO A 378 -2.33 9.35 1.90
CA PRO A 378 -3.24 8.56 2.76
C PRO A 378 -2.50 7.71 3.80
N LEU A 379 -1.48 6.95 3.40
CA LEU A 379 -0.67 6.16 4.34
C LEU A 379 -0.03 7.02 5.42
N MET A 380 0.46 8.21 5.03
CA MET A 380 1.09 9.14 5.96
C MET A 380 0.08 9.81 6.89
N LEU A 381 -1.17 10.04 6.45
CA LEU A 381 -2.24 10.53 7.31
C LEU A 381 -2.57 9.52 8.42
N GLU A 382 -2.74 8.24 8.07
CA GLU A 382 -2.96 7.17 9.06
C GLU A 382 -1.80 7.11 10.07
N TRP A 383 -0.56 7.04 9.57
CA TRP A 383 0.62 6.96 10.42
C TRP A 383 0.81 8.19 11.32
N ASN A 384 0.67 9.39 10.78
CA ASN A 384 0.89 10.60 11.57
C ASN A 384 -0.26 10.88 12.55
N THR A 385 -1.48 10.44 12.23
CA THR A 385 -2.60 10.46 13.18
C THR A 385 -2.36 9.49 14.33
N TRP A 386 -1.81 8.30 14.08
CA TRP A 386 -1.40 7.38 15.17
C TRP A 386 -0.37 8.02 16.10
N ARG A 387 0.65 8.68 15.54
CA ARG A 387 1.65 9.40 16.33
C ARG A 387 1.00 10.52 17.16
N ALA A 388 0.10 11.28 16.56
CA ALA A 388 -0.63 12.35 17.24
C ALA A 388 -1.53 11.82 18.36
N MET A 389 -2.29 10.74 18.14
CA MET A 389 -3.08 10.08 19.19
C MET A 389 -2.19 9.55 20.32
N THR A 390 -1.05 8.96 19.98
CA THR A 390 -0.06 8.49 20.96
C THR A 390 0.55 9.63 21.79
N MET A 391 0.60 10.84 21.22
CA MET A 391 1.07 12.05 21.91
C MET A 391 -0.02 12.70 22.77
N LEU A 392 -1.27 12.66 22.29
CA LEU A 392 -2.42 13.31 22.91
C LEU A 392 -2.76 12.76 24.31
N ASP A 393 -2.41 11.52 24.62
CA ASP A 393 -2.82 10.88 25.86
C ASP A 393 -1.90 9.74 26.36
N GLY A 394 -2.25 9.21 27.54
CA GLY A 394 -1.53 8.13 28.21
C GLY A 394 -1.92 6.68 27.83
N GLY A 395 -2.83 6.46 26.87
CA GLY A 395 -3.41 5.14 26.56
C GLY A 395 -2.49 4.17 25.79
N SER A 396 -3.05 3.00 25.44
CA SER A 396 -2.44 2.01 24.55
C SER A 396 -2.98 2.20 23.12
N ILE A 397 -2.19 2.84 22.26
CA ILE A 397 -2.60 3.26 20.92
C ILE A 397 -1.93 2.37 19.86
N LYS A 398 -2.73 1.67 19.05
CA LYS A 398 -2.25 0.75 18.01
C LYS A 398 -2.75 1.18 16.63
N ALA A 399 -1.82 1.38 15.70
CA ALA A 399 -2.14 1.57 14.29
C ALA A 399 -2.26 0.23 13.55
N ASN A 400 -3.30 0.08 12.73
CA ASN A 400 -3.43 -1.02 11.78
C ASN A 400 -2.63 -0.71 10.50
N LEU A 401 -1.32 -0.57 10.67
CA LEU A 401 -0.34 -0.37 9.61
C LEU A 401 0.64 -1.54 9.57
N LYS A 402 1.22 -1.76 8.39
CA LYS A 402 2.42 -2.59 8.26
C LYS A 402 3.65 -1.72 8.39
N PHE A 403 4.60 -2.12 9.23
CA PHE A 403 5.89 -1.47 9.40
C PHE A 403 7.01 -2.29 8.76
N ASP A 404 8.06 -1.61 8.28
CA ASP A 404 9.30 -2.28 7.85
C ASP A 404 10.19 -2.63 9.06
N ASP A 405 11.32 -3.30 8.78
CA ASP A 405 12.33 -3.70 9.77
C ASP A 405 12.90 -2.52 10.58
N PHE A 406 12.63 -1.28 10.19
CA PHE A 406 13.11 -0.04 10.81
C PHE A 406 11.97 0.78 11.44
N GLY A 407 10.77 0.21 11.57
CA GLY A 407 9.63 0.87 12.20
C GLY A 407 9.00 1.99 11.37
N ASN A 408 9.22 2.05 10.05
CA ASN A 408 8.57 3.02 9.18
C ASN A 408 7.31 2.44 8.51
N PRO A 409 6.27 3.25 8.24
CA PRO A 409 5.01 2.76 7.68
C PRO A 409 5.17 2.31 6.23
N MET A 410 4.94 1.03 5.94
CA MET A 410 5.01 0.42 4.61
C MET A 410 3.72 0.53 3.80
N SER A 411 2.60 0.15 4.43
CA SER A 411 1.26 0.16 3.82
C SER A 411 0.20 0.10 4.90
N THR A 412 -1.03 0.44 4.53
CA THR A 412 -2.22 0.18 5.34
C THR A 412 -2.35 -1.34 5.57
N ALA A 413 -2.89 -1.76 6.72
CA ALA A 413 -3.20 -3.17 6.96
C ALA A 413 -4.40 -3.62 6.10
N GLN A 414 -4.81 -4.88 6.28
CA GLN A 414 -5.99 -5.42 5.59
C GLN A 414 -7.26 -4.69 6.05
N GLY A 415 -8.28 -4.64 5.19
CA GLY A 415 -9.57 -4.04 5.53
C GLY A 415 -10.28 -4.78 6.67
N ASN A 416 -11.42 -4.26 7.13
CA ASN A 416 -12.20 -4.74 8.29
C ASN A 416 -11.70 -4.35 9.68
N MET A 417 -10.79 -3.39 9.76
CA MET A 417 -10.30 -2.85 11.01
C MET A 417 -10.31 -1.34 10.87
N ALA A 418 -10.54 -0.64 11.99
CA ALA A 418 -10.32 0.80 12.03
C ALA A 418 -8.85 1.12 11.76
N ASP A 419 -8.54 2.29 11.24
CA ASP A 419 -7.13 2.66 10.97
C ASP A 419 -6.29 2.61 12.25
N ILE A 420 -6.86 3.06 13.38
CA ILE A 420 -6.20 3.06 14.69
C ILE A 420 -7.22 2.62 15.75
N VAL A 421 -6.75 1.84 16.73
CA VAL A 421 -7.51 1.44 17.91
C VAL A 421 -6.77 1.89 19.17
N CYS A 422 -7.46 2.63 20.02
CA CYS A 422 -6.99 3.10 21.32
C CYS A 422 -7.72 2.33 22.41
N ASP A 423 -6.97 1.67 23.30
CA ASP A 423 -7.50 1.03 24.51
C ASP A 423 -7.11 1.86 25.73
N TYR A 424 -8.12 2.35 26.44
CA TYR A 424 -7.97 3.18 27.65
C TYR A 424 -8.34 2.44 28.93
N GLY A 425 -8.54 1.12 28.88
CA GLY A 425 -8.96 0.33 30.02
C GLY A 425 -10.48 0.28 30.14
N ASP A 426 -11.12 1.39 30.49
CA ASP A 426 -12.58 1.43 30.75
C ASP A 426 -13.41 1.62 29.47
N PHE A 427 -12.80 2.15 28.42
CA PHE A 427 -13.44 2.38 27.12
C PHE A 427 -12.45 2.21 25.97
N GLY A 428 -12.98 2.00 24.77
CA GLY A 428 -12.23 1.97 23.51
C GLY A 428 -12.49 3.20 22.64
N LEU A 429 -11.54 3.50 21.76
CA LEU A 429 -11.71 4.51 20.71
C LEU A 429 -11.15 3.98 19.40
N THR A 430 -11.98 3.94 18.35
CA THR A 430 -11.50 3.80 16.98
C THR A 430 -11.17 5.18 16.41
N VAL A 431 -10.08 5.31 15.68
CA VAL A 431 -9.79 6.51 14.89
C VAL A 431 -9.70 6.11 13.44
N GLU A 432 -10.48 6.80 12.61
CA GLU A 432 -10.64 6.56 11.18
C GLU A 432 -10.27 7.84 10.44
N VAL A 433 -9.43 7.73 9.42
CA VAL A 433 -8.92 8.89 8.71
C VAL A 433 -9.07 8.75 7.21
N THR A 434 -9.34 9.87 6.53
CA THR A 434 -9.46 9.83 5.08
C THR A 434 -8.98 11.10 4.42
N MET A 435 -8.30 10.94 3.28
CA MET A 435 -8.01 12.02 2.34
C MET A 435 -9.18 12.25 1.36
N GLN A 436 -10.22 11.42 1.40
CA GLN A 436 -11.38 11.57 0.53
C GLN A 436 -12.19 12.81 0.91
N SER A 437 -12.89 13.37 -0.08
CA SER A 437 -13.73 14.56 0.09
C SER A 437 -14.95 14.51 -0.82
N GLY A 438 -15.92 15.37 -0.54
CA GLY A 438 -17.19 15.41 -1.27
C GLY A 438 -18.02 14.15 -1.06
N GLN A 439 -18.93 13.86 -1.99
CA GLN A 439 -19.88 12.75 -1.87
C GLN A 439 -19.20 11.38 -1.71
N ARG A 440 -18.04 11.19 -2.35
CA ARG A 440 -17.27 9.95 -2.24
C ARG A 440 -16.86 9.62 -0.82
N GLN A 441 -16.58 10.64 0.01
CA GLN A 441 -16.27 10.42 1.42
C GLN A 441 -17.45 9.75 2.15
N TYR A 442 -18.67 10.18 1.87
CA TYR A 442 -19.86 9.56 2.43
C TYR A 442 -20.05 8.13 1.90
N GLU A 443 -19.92 7.95 0.58
CA GLU A 443 -20.10 6.65 -0.07
C GLU A 443 -19.12 5.58 0.43
N THR A 444 -17.88 5.96 0.73
CA THR A 444 -16.82 5.01 1.08
C THR A 444 -16.60 4.84 2.57
N GLU A 445 -16.82 5.88 3.38
CA GLU A 445 -16.45 5.85 4.80
C GLU A 445 -17.63 5.60 5.74
N SER A 446 -18.87 5.96 5.37
CA SER A 446 -19.98 5.92 6.33
C SER A 446 -20.32 4.51 6.84
N GLU A 447 -20.36 3.50 5.95
CA GLU A 447 -20.58 2.11 6.38
C GLU A 447 -19.37 1.53 7.13
N PRO A 448 -18.13 1.59 6.59
CA PRO A 448 -17.00 0.92 7.24
C PRO A 448 -16.69 1.48 8.62
N VAL A 449 -16.69 2.80 8.78
CA VAL A 449 -16.45 3.48 10.07
C VAL A 449 -17.42 2.96 11.15
N THR A 450 -18.71 2.88 10.80
CA THR A 450 -19.74 2.42 11.73
C THR A 450 -19.59 0.94 12.06
N ARG A 451 -19.29 0.10 11.06
CA ARG A 451 -19.07 -1.33 11.24
C ARG A 451 -17.82 -1.63 12.08
N HIS A 452 -16.73 -0.91 11.87
CA HIS A 452 -15.49 -1.07 12.64
C HIS A 452 -15.70 -0.69 14.11
N LEU A 453 -16.40 0.42 14.39
CA LEU A 453 -16.78 0.78 15.76
C LEU A 453 -17.63 -0.32 16.41
N ALA A 454 -18.67 -0.81 15.72
CA ALA A 454 -19.52 -1.88 16.22
C ALA A 454 -18.74 -3.17 16.50
N LYS A 455 -17.76 -3.50 15.67
CA LYS A 455 -16.87 -4.65 15.86
C LYS A 455 -16.06 -4.50 17.15
N VAL A 456 -15.44 -3.34 17.39
CA VAL A 456 -14.68 -3.09 18.63
C VAL A 456 -15.57 -3.19 19.86
N LYS A 457 -16.79 -2.65 19.83
CA LYS A 457 -17.77 -2.82 20.93
C LYS A 457 -18.01 -4.29 21.25
N ARG A 458 -18.25 -5.12 20.23
CA ARG A 458 -18.53 -6.55 20.40
C ARG A 458 -17.32 -7.34 20.90
N GLU A 459 -16.14 -7.05 20.37
CA GLU A 459 -14.91 -7.79 20.71
C GLU A 459 -14.36 -7.44 22.08
N THR A 460 -14.56 -6.20 22.54
CA THR A 460 -14.05 -5.72 23.83
C THR A 460 -15.06 -5.80 24.97
N ASP A 461 -16.36 -5.84 24.66
CA ASP A 461 -17.46 -5.72 25.63
C ASP A 461 -17.37 -4.44 26.49
N LYS A 462 -16.82 -3.37 25.91
CA LYS A 462 -16.63 -2.05 26.54
C LYS A 462 -17.40 -0.97 25.78
N PRO A 463 -17.74 0.16 26.44
CA PRO A 463 -18.10 1.38 25.73
C PRO A 463 -17.00 1.73 24.73
N ALA A 464 -17.39 2.06 23.50
CA ALA A 464 -16.45 2.50 22.49
C ALA A 464 -17.01 3.64 21.67
N TYR A 465 -16.11 4.56 21.31
CA TYR A 465 -16.38 5.74 20.51
C TYR A 465 -15.56 5.71 19.22
N CYS A 466 -15.87 6.59 18.27
CA CYS A 466 -15.07 6.75 17.07
C CYS A 466 -14.74 8.22 16.80
N LEU A 467 -13.48 8.51 16.52
CA LEU A 467 -13.01 9.78 15.99
C LEU A 467 -12.81 9.65 14.47
N PHE A 468 -13.53 10.44 13.69
CA PHE A 468 -13.40 10.45 12.23
C PHE A 468 -12.71 11.74 11.77
N ILE A 469 -11.54 11.64 11.14
CA ILE A 469 -10.70 12.80 10.79
C ILE A 469 -10.50 12.88 9.28
N ALA A 470 -10.75 14.06 8.71
CA ALA A 470 -10.42 14.34 7.31
C ALA A 470 -10.05 15.81 7.11
N PRO A 471 -9.32 16.17 6.03
CA PRO A 471 -9.04 17.57 5.72
C PRO A 471 -10.31 18.44 5.67
N LYS A 472 -11.40 17.86 5.15
CA LYS A 472 -12.75 18.45 5.18
C LYS A 472 -13.78 17.35 5.39
N ILE A 473 -14.72 17.58 6.30
CA ILE A 473 -15.86 16.69 6.53
C ILE A 473 -16.99 17.04 5.56
N ASN A 474 -17.59 16.03 4.95
CA ASN A 474 -18.77 16.14 4.10
C ASN A 474 -20.05 16.23 4.94
N ASP A 475 -20.98 17.08 4.52
CA ASP A 475 -22.25 17.31 5.23
C ASP A 475 -23.11 16.03 5.38
N ALA A 476 -23.07 15.12 4.41
CA ALA A 476 -23.78 13.84 4.52
C ALA A 476 -23.15 12.92 5.57
N CYS A 477 -21.82 12.94 5.74
CA CYS A 477 -21.17 12.25 6.85
C CYS A 477 -21.61 12.83 8.20
N ILE A 478 -21.67 14.16 8.31
CA ILE A 478 -22.14 14.86 9.52
C ILE A 478 -23.56 14.41 9.87
N ALA A 479 -24.48 14.51 8.91
CA ALA A 479 -25.88 14.11 9.10
C ALA A 479 -26.01 12.63 9.49
N HIS A 480 -25.25 11.74 8.84
CA HIS A 480 -25.28 10.32 9.12
C HIS A 480 -24.77 9.99 10.53
N PHE A 481 -23.62 10.52 10.92
CA PHE A 481 -23.04 10.28 12.24
C PHE A 481 -23.90 10.87 13.37
N TYR A 482 -24.51 12.04 13.15
CA TYR A 482 -25.50 12.60 14.08
C TYR A 482 -26.71 11.67 14.25
N ALA A 483 -27.27 11.14 13.16
CA ALA A 483 -28.40 10.23 13.23
C ALA A 483 -28.04 8.95 14.02
N LEU A 484 -26.83 8.43 13.86
CA LEU A 484 -26.34 7.25 14.58
C LEU A 484 -26.19 7.44 16.10
N HIS A 485 -26.04 8.68 16.59
CA HIS A 485 -26.11 8.96 18.03
C HIS A 485 -27.51 8.67 18.59
N LYS A 486 -28.55 8.85 17.78
CA LYS A 486 -29.96 8.73 18.17
C LYS A 486 -30.59 7.38 17.84
N MET A 487 -30.12 6.75 16.76
CA MET A 487 -30.67 5.49 16.27
C MET A 487 -30.09 4.29 17.01
N ASN A 488 -30.95 3.57 17.73
CA ASN A 488 -30.57 2.31 18.36
C ASN A 488 -30.63 1.17 17.31
N ILE A 489 -29.47 0.78 16.78
CA ILE A 489 -29.36 -0.23 15.71
C ILE A 489 -28.67 -1.47 16.26
N GLY A 490 -29.40 -2.59 16.37
CA GLY A 490 -28.87 -3.84 16.92
C GLY A 490 -27.65 -4.38 16.16
N TYR A 491 -27.61 -4.23 14.82
CA TYR A 491 -26.45 -4.64 14.01
C TYR A 491 -25.16 -3.91 14.40
N TYR A 492 -25.27 -2.65 14.85
CA TYR A 492 -24.15 -1.83 15.31
C TYR A 492 -23.94 -1.87 16.83
N GLY A 493 -24.63 -2.76 17.54
CA GLY A 493 -24.52 -2.88 19.00
C GLY A 493 -25.17 -1.72 19.76
N GLY A 494 -26.18 -1.06 19.16
CA GLY A 494 -26.91 0.03 19.80
C GLY A 494 -26.75 1.36 19.07
N THR A 495 -26.69 2.45 19.83
CA THR A 495 -26.31 3.77 19.30
C THR A 495 -24.82 3.83 19.03
N SER A 496 -24.39 4.69 18.10
CA SER A 496 -22.99 4.86 17.73
C SER A 496 -22.55 6.32 17.84
N THR A 497 -21.63 6.56 18.76
CA THR A 497 -20.99 7.86 18.97
C THR A 497 -19.77 7.98 18.07
N ILE A 498 -19.95 8.63 16.92
CA ILE A 498 -18.91 8.89 15.92
C ILE A 498 -18.77 10.40 15.79
N VAL A 499 -17.64 10.95 16.21
CA VAL A 499 -17.38 12.41 16.17
C VAL A 499 -16.49 12.74 14.97
N PRO A 500 -17.02 13.45 13.96
CA PRO A 500 -16.21 13.92 12.84
C PRO A 500 -15.48 15.22 13.19
N LEU A 501 -14.18 15.32 12.90
CA LEU A 501 -13.40 16.55 13.06
C LEU A 501 -12.60 16.89 11.79
N PRO A 502 -12.57 18.17 11.36
CA PRO A 502 -11.59 18.62 10.39
C PRO A 502 -10.17 18.39 10.92
N LEU A 503 -9.25 17.98 10.03
CA LEU A 503 -7.85 17.72 10.37
C LEU A 503 -7.21 18.90 11.11
N SER A 504 -7.53 20.14 10.73
CA SER A 504 -7.02 21.35 11.39
C SER A 504 -7.46 21.48 12.85
N VAL A 505 -8.67 21.00 13.19
CA VAL A 505 -9.18 21.01 14.57
C VAL A 505 -8.49 19.94 15.39
N PHE A 506 -8.29 18.74 14.82
CA PHE A 506 -7.51 17.70 15.47
C PHE A 506 -6.06 18.13 15.74
N ILE A 507 -5.39 18.77 14.78
CA ILE A 507 -4.04 19.32 14.98
C ILE A 507 -4.03 20.33 16.14
N LYS A 508 -5.06 21.17 16.25
CA LYS A 508 -5.20 22.11 17.37
C LYS A 508 -5.33 21.38 18.71
N MET A 509 -6.05 20.27 18.79
CA MET A 509 -6.12 19.45 20.00
C MET A 509 -4.73 18.95 20.42
N VAL A 510 -3.89 18.53 19.47
CA VAL A 510 -2.51 18.08 19.71
C VAL A 510 -1.65 19.23 20.23
N GLN A 511 -1.80 20.42 19.65
CA GLN A 511 -1.11 21.63 20.12
C GLN A 511 -1.54 22.00 21.55
N ASP A 512 -2.82 21.86 21.89
CA ASP A 512 -3.31 22.13 23.24
C ASP A 512 -2.76 21.13 24.26
N SER A 513 -2.66 19.85 23.89
CA SER A 513 -2.01 18.81 24.71
C SER A 513 -0.56 19.16 25.01
N HIS A 514 0.19 19.59 24.00
CA HIS A 514 1.59 19.99 24.15
C HIS A 514 1.76 21.25 25.02
N ASN A 515 0.82 22.20 24.93
CA ASN A 515 0.90 23.47 25.65
C ASN A 515 0.29 23.42 27.06
N ALA A 516 -0.36 22.32 27.44
CA ALA A 516 -0.92 22.16 28.76
C ALA A 516 0.18 21.99 29.82
N ASP A 517 -0.05 22.53 31.01
CA ASP A 517 0.86 22.37 32.16
C ASP A 517 0.81 20.94 32.76
N TYR A 518 0.01 20.04 32.17
CA TYR A 518 -0.17 18.66 32.59
C TYR A 518 -0.34 17.76 31.36
N VAL A 519 -0.06 16.47 31.51
CA VAL A 519 -0.30 15.48 30.44
C VAL A 519 -1.78 15.10 30.45
N PRO A 520 -2.52 15.26 29.33
CA PRO A 520 -3.92 14.86 29.29
C PRO A 520 -4.11 13.36 29.56
N GLU A 521 -5.08 13.08 30.42
CA GLU A 521 -5.49 11.73 30.80
C GLU A 521 -6.66 11.22 29.93
N PRO A 522 -6.84 9.89 29.80
CA PRO A 522 -7.95 9.29 29.04
C PRO A 522 -9.34 9.85 29.37
N LYS A 523 -9.57 10.29 30.61
CA LYS A 523 -10.85 10.91 31.02
C LYS A 523 -11.21 12.17 30.23
N HIS A 524 -10.23 12.95 29.75
CA HIS A 524 -10.49 14.15 28.95
C HIS A 524 -11.02 13.76 27.56
N ILE A 525 -10.46 12.70 26.98
CA ILE A 525 -10.93 12.10 25.72
C ILE A 525 -12.36 11.55 25.91
N GLN A 526 -12.60 10.78 26.98
CA GLN A 526 -13.93 10.25 27.27
C GLN A 526 -14.96 11.36 27.43
N ARG A 527 -14.65 12.40 28.23
CA ARG A 527 -15.51 13.56 28.44
C ARG A 527 -15.89 14.24 27.13
N PHE A 528 -14.95 14.36 26.18
CA PHE A 528 -15.22 14.93 24.87
C PHE A 528 -16.30 14.13 24.10
N PHE A 529 -16.23 12.80 24.11
CA PHE A 529 -17.26 11.97 23.46
C PHE A 529 -18.60 11.95 24.22
N GLU A 530 -18.56 11.97 25.55
CA GLU A 530 -19.76 12.09 26.38
C GLU A 530 -20.47 13.43 26.12
N ARG A 531 -19.70 14.51 25.97
CA ARG A 531 -20.21 15.82 25.57
C ARG A 531 -20.88 15.80 24.19
N SER A 532 -20.34 15.04 23.24
CA SER A 532 -21.00 14.81 21.95
C SER A 532 -22.38 14.17 22.13
N ASN A 533 -22.52 13.19 23.02
CA ASN A 533 -23.80 12.54 23.31
C ASN A 533 -24.81 13.52 23.94
N GLU A 534 -24.37 14.37 24.86
CA GLU A 534 -25.21 15.43 25.45
C GLU A 534 -25.70 16.42 24.39
N LEU A 535 -24.79 16.91 23.53
CA LEU A 535 -25.13 17.81 22.44
C LEU A 535 -26.12 17.17 21.49
N ALA A 536 -25.87 15.92 21.06
CA ALA A 536 -26.79 15.22 20.16
C ALA A 536 -28.21 15.11 20.74
N ASN A 537 -28.35 14.93 22.05
CA ASN A 537 -29.65 14.86 22.73
C ASN A 537 -30.33 16.22 22.94
N THR A 538 -29.57 17.31 22.99
CA THR A 538 -30.08 18.66 23.31
C THR A 538 -30.26 19.55 22.09
N THR A 539 -29.59 19.26 20.98
CA THR A 539 -29.70 20.02 19.72
C THR A 539 -30.81 19.48 18.82
N ASN A 540 -31.35 20.35 17.98
CA ASN A 540 -32.42 19.99 17.04
C ASN A 540 -31.91 19.69 15.63
N SER A 541 -30.65 20.00 15.31
CA SER A 541 -30.04 19.73 14.02
C SER A 541 -28.62 19.17 14.13
N GLU A 542 -28.23 18.40 13.12
CA GLU A 542 -26.87 17.89 12.94
C GLU A 542 -25.83 19.02 12.83
N LEU A 543 -26.22 20.18 12.30
CA LEU A 543 -25.34 21.35 12.17
C LEU A 543 -25.07 22.00 13.53
N GLU A 544 -26.07 22.13 14.39
CA GLU A 544 -25.90 22.61 15.77
C GLU A 544 -24.99 21.67 16.56
N TRP A 545 -25.24 20.35 16.48
CA TRP A 545 -24.40 19.34 17.11
C TRP A 545 -22.95 19.41 16.63
N TYR A 546 -22.74 19.43 15.31
CA TYR A 546 -21.41 19.44 14.71
C TYR A 546 -20.62 20.70 15.06
N ASN A 547 -21.27 21.88 14.98
CA ASN A 547 -20.64 23.13 15.39
C ASN A 547 -20.31 23.12 16.89
N GLY A 548 -21.23 22.64 17.73
CA GLY A 548 -21.03 22.51 19.16
C GLY A 548 -19.84 21.62 19.50
N ILE A 549 -19.78 20.39 18.98
CA ILE A 549 -18.68 19.46 19.28
C ILE A 549 -17.35 19.94 18.68
N THR A 550 -17.38 20.65 17.56
CA THR A 550 -16.17 21.29 17.00
C THR A 550 -15.63 22.40 17.92
N GLN A 551 -16.51 23.20 18.55
CA GLN A 551 -16.09 24.21 19.53
C GLN A 551 -15.57 23.58 20.82
N GLU A 552 -16.19 22.49 21.28
CA GLU A 552 -15.68 21.69 22.42
C GLU A 552 -14.29 21.12 22.10
N ALA A 553 -14.05 20.63 20.88
CA ALA A 553 -12.74 20.12 20.46
C ALA A 553 -11.64 21.20 20.53
N LEU A 554 -11.96 22.44 20.14
CA LEU A 554 -11.03 23.58 20.23
C LEU A 554 -10.66 23.97 21.68
N ASN A 555 -11.38 23.44 22.67
CA ASN A 555 -11.22 23.71 24.10
C ASN A 555 -11.26 22.42 24.94
N TRP A 556 -10.87 21.28 24.37
CA TRP A 556 -11.18 19.94 24.90
C TRP A 556 -10.60 19.65 26.30
N LEU A 557 -9.58 20.41 26.72
CA LEU A 557 -8.92 20.32 28.02
C LEU A 557 -9.54 21.18 29.13
N ASN A 558 -10.51 22.05 28.81
CA ASN A 558 -11.08 23.03 29.75
C ASN A 558 -12.32 22.55 30.50
#